data_AF-A0AAD4HGJ3-F1
#
_entry.id   AF-A0AAD4HGJ3-F1
#
_cell.length_a   1.000
_cell.length_b   1.000
_cell.length_c   1.000
_cell.angle_alpha   90.00
_cell.angle_beta   90.00
_cell.angle_gamma   90.00
#
_symmetry.space_group_name_H-M   'P 1'
#
loop_
_entity.id
_entity.type
_entity.pdbx_description
1 polymer ?
#
loop_
_entity_poly.entity_id
_entity_poly.type
_entity_poly.pdbx_seq_one_letter_code
_entity_poly.pdbx_strand_id
1 'polypeptide(L)'
;MNPNSGFNNLPQYLANLARHITTSSYATVTALAASSLDEDTLMCDTFGFQKIIVAATPYMKIFGIDFSNGQVLWSCMLSLGWAVKVGGTIILIKMFITWTVSDPEGPHIVLVTQYWADNSLVDTVLFHVNALMGDNVREENPFIPRAALQGLNAVIGPLVDIFMLPNENQIIVMLNEYLQACLYPDTPSAQAEFESFVLSIHLALLNQRQIFDHQLDLNLELYQFYVAYPT
;
A
#
# COMPACT_ATOMS: atom_id res chain seq x y z
N MET A 1 -21.02 24.12 -37.23
CA MET A 1 -19.98 25.11 -37.59
C MET A 1 -20.28 26.41 -36.86
N ASN A 2 -19.55 26.71 -35.78
CA ASN A 2 -19.23 28.07 -35.35
C ASN A 2 -17.99 27.97 -34.43
N PRO A 3 -16.87 28.63 -34.75
CA PRO A 3 -15.62 28.54 -33.99
C PRO A 3 -15.47 29.71 -33.00
N ASN A 4 -14.51 29.58 -32.08
CA ASN A 4 -13.93 30.61 -31.21
C ASN A 4 -14.52 30.80 -29.80
N SER A 5 -13.92 30.13 -28.81
CA SER A 5 -13.67 30.74 -27.49
C SER A 5 -12.59 29.96 -26.74
N GLY A 6 -11.32 30.23 -27.04
CA GLY A 6 -10.21 29.53 -26.42
C GLY A 6 -8.91 30.32 -26.28
N PHE A 7 -8.91 31.65 -26.12
CA PHE A 7 -7.64 32.39 -25.93
C PHE A 7 -7.69 33.67 -25.09
N ASN A 8 -8.74 33.96 -24.31
CA ASN A 8 -8.86 35.27 -23.63
C ASN A 8 -8.29 35.36 -22.21
N ASN A 9 -7.79 34.27 -21.60
CA ASN A 9 -7.29 34.29 -20.21
C ASN A 9 -5.77 34.09 -20.06
N LEU A 10 -5.05 33.96 -21.17
CA LEU A 10 -3.59 33.75 -21.19
C LEU A 10 -2.76 34.92 -20.62
N PRO A 11 -3.14 36.21 -20.77
CA PRO A 11 -2.34 37.32 -20.25
C PRO A 11 -2.32 37.43 -18.71
N GLN A 12 -3.42 37.09 -18.04
CA GLN A 12 -3.54 37.21 -16.58
C GLN A 12 -2.72 36.15 -15.85
N TYR A 13 -2.65 34.94 -16.42
CA TYR A 13 -1.98 33.78 -15.85
C TYR A 13 -0.46 33.96 -15.78
N LEU A 14 0.16 34.44 -16.87
CA LEU A 14 1.60 34.70 -16.92
C LEU A 14 2.03 35.85 -16.00
N ALA A 15 1.18 36.87 -15.85
CA ALA A 15 1.44 38.00 -14.95
C ALA A 15 1.44 37.57 -13.47
N ASN A 16 0.58 36.63 -13.08
CA ASN A 16 0.55 36.10 -11.72
C ASN A 16 1.71 35.14 -11.43
N LEU A 17 2.13 34.34 -12.42
CA LEU A 17 3.28 33.44 -12.30
C LEU A 17 4.60 34.22 -12.14
N ALA A 18 4.80 35.27 -12.94
CA ALA A 18 5.98 36.13 -12.84
C ALA A 18 6.05 36.88 -11.51
N ARG A 19 4.91 37.32 -10.97
CA ARG A 19 4.83 37.97 -9.65
C ARG A 19 5.19 37.01 -8.51
N HIS A 20 4.88 35.72 -8.64
CA HIS A 20 5.14 34.73 -7.60
C HIS A 20 6.63 34.32 -7.53
N ILE A 21 7.33 34.31 -8.66
CA ILE A 21 8.75 33.93 -8.72
C ILE A 21 9.66 35.04 -8.18
N THR A 22 9.24 36.31 -8.26
CA THR A 22 10.04 37.44 -7.75
C THR A 22 9.82 37.75 -6.26
N THR A 23 8.89 37.07 -5.57
CA THR A 23 8.56 37.38 -4.16
C THR A 23 9.01 36.31 -3.16
N SER A 24 9.70 35.25 -3.59
CA SER A 24 10.30 34.27 -2.67
C SER A 24 11.64 34.77 -2.11
N SER A 25 11.57 35.77 -1.24
CA SER A 25 12.62 36.05 -0.26
C SER A 25 11.97 36.09 1.11
N TYR A 26 12.28 35.04 1.89
CA TYR A 26 12.12 34.88 3.34
C TYR A 26 11.12 35.81 4.04
N ALA A 27 9.95 35.26 4.39
CA ALA A 27 9.23 35.73 5.57
C ALA A 27 8.50 34.55 6.22
N THR A 28 8.98 34.19 7.41
CA THR A 28 8.21 33.52 8.45
C THR A 28 6.87 34.23 8.61
N VAL A 29 5.76 33.53 8.36
CA VAL A 29 4.43 33.97 8.81
C VAL A 29 3.70 32.78 9.39
N THR A 30 3.68 32.74 10.72
CA THR A 30 2.65 32.08 11.52
C THR A 30 1.30 32.61 11.06
N ALA A 31 0.50 31.77 10.43
CA ALA A 31 -0.92 32.02 10.22
C ALA A 31 -1.69 30.86 10.86
N LEU A 32 -2.15 31.12 12.09
CA LEU A 32 -3.30 30.45 12.67
C LEU A 32 -4.49 30.66 11.72
N ALA A 33 -4.87 29.60 11.01
CA ALA A 33 -6.20 29.46 10.45
C ALA A 33 -6.82 28.23 11.11
N ALA A 34 -7.56 28.48 12.19
CA ALA A 34 -8.63 27.59 12.58
C ALA A 34 -9.70 27.69 11.47
N SER A 35 -9.89 26.63 10.71
CA SER A 35 -11.14 26.41 9.99
C SER A 35 -11.67 25.05 10.35
N SER A 36 -12.90 25.08 10.86
CA SER A 36 -13.87 24.00 11.04
C SER A 36 -13.50 22.65 10.44
N LEU A 37 -13.61 21.61 11.29
CA LEU A 37 -14.04 20.29 10.86
C LEU A 37 -15.31 20.45 10.00
N ASP A 38 -15.14 20.54 8.69
CA ASP A 38 -16.14 20.07 7.74
C ASP A 38 -15.60 18.73 7.25
N GLU A 39 -16.35 17.65 7.51
CA GLU A 39 -16.12 16.31 6.95
C GLU A 39 -16.30 16.26 5.42
N ASP A 40 -16.40 17.41 4.75
CA ASP A 40 -16.75 17.48 3.35
C ASP A 40 -15.52 17.66 2.47
N THR A 41 -15.14 16.53 1.88
CA THR A 41 -14.28 16.36 0.73
C THR A 41 -12.81 16.80 0.89
N LEU A 42 -11.96 15.85 1.29
CA LEU A 42 -10.52 15.84 1.01
C LEU A 42 -10.30 15.82 -0.52
N MET A 43 -10.49 16.96 -1.17
CA MET A 43 -10.23 17.16 -2.59
C MET A 43 -8.72 17.28 -2.81
N CYS A 44 -8.20 16.60 -3.83
CA CYS A 44 -6.84 16.85 -4.30
C CYS A 44 -6.70 18.35 -4.61
N ASP A 45 -5.72 19.02 -4.01
CA ASP A 45 -5.45 20.40 -4.38
C ASP A 45 -4.97 20.49 -5.85
N THR A 46 -5.12 21.67 -6.46
CA THR A 46 -4.80 21.91 -7.88
C THR A 46 -3.34 21.60 -8.26
N PHE A 47 -2.45 21.41 -7.30
CA PHE A 47 -1.01 21.25 -7.47
C PHE A 47 -0.45 19.93 -6.88
N GLY A 48 -1.28 19.10 -6.24
CA GLY A 48 -0.89 17.85 -5.57
C GLY A 48 -0.02 18.04 -4.32
N PHE A 49 -0.12 19.16 -3.59
CA PHE A 49 0.64 19.37 -2.35
C PHE A 49 -0.01 18.72 -1.12
N GLN A 50 -1.34 18.56 -1.13
CA GLN A 50 -2.08 17.80 -0.14
C GLN A 50 -1.83 16.32 -0.35
N LYS A 51 -0.94 15.78 0.49
CA LYS A 51 -0.57 14.37 0.53
C LYS A 51 -0.88 13.81 1.91
N ILE A 52 -1.20 12.53 1.94
CA ILE A 52 -1.34 11.79 3.19
C ILE A 52 -0.11 10.90 3.33
N ILE A 53 0.61 11.03 4.43
CA ILE A 53 1.63 10.07 4.83
C ILE A 53 0.91 8.94 5.56
N VAL A 54 1.01 7.73 5.02
CA VAL A 54 0.61 6.52 5.76
C VAL A 54 1.85 5.94 6.44
N ALA A 55 1.79 5.80 7.76
CA ALA A 55 2.89 5.27 8.55
C ALA A 55 2.41 4.13 9.45
N ALA A 56 3.08 2.98 9.36
CA ALA A 56 2.87 1.84 10.25
C ALA A 56 3.98 1.79 11.31
N THR A 57 3.61 1.48 12.55
CA THR A 57 4.53 1.42 13.68
C THR A 57 4.68 0.01 14.23
N PRO A 58 5.84 -0.32 14.86
CA PRO A 58 6.03 -1.61 15.54
C PRO A 58 5.03 -1.87 16.67
N TYR A 59 4.36 -0.83 17.17
CA TYR A 59 3.32 -0.91 18.19
C TYR A 59 1.93 -1.24 17.62
N MET A 60 1.87 -1.94 16.49
CA MET A 60 0.64 -2.41 15.86
C MET A 60 -0.34 -1.28 15.53
N LYS A 61 0.17 -0.11 15.13
CA LYS A 61 -0.68 1.04 14.82
C LYS A 61 -0.30 1.66 13.48
N ILE A 62 -1.30 1.93 12.66
CA ILE A 62 -1.19 2.66 11.39
C ILE A 62 -1.81 4.03 11.57
N PHE A 63 -1.18 5.04 10.98
CA PHE A 63 -1.63 6.42 10.98
C PHE A 63 -1.72 6.93 9.55
N GLY A 64 -2.77 7.71 9.28
CA GLY A 64 -2.81 8.66 8.17
C GLY A 64 -2.52 10.05 8.70
N ILE A 65 -1.48 10.68 8.18
CA ILE A 65 -1.00 11.99 8.63
C ILE A 65 -1.09 12.96 7.48
N ASP A 66 -1.75 14.10 7.68
CA ASP A 66 -1.73 15.20 6.73
C ASP A 66 -0.31 15.75 6.60
N PHE A 67 0.25 15.68 5.39
CA PHE A 67 1.59 16.14 5.10
C PHE A 67 1.77 17.64 5.36
N SER A 68 0.73 18.45 5.21
CA SER A 68 0.81 19.91 5.23
C SER A 68 0.99 20.49 6.64
N ASN A 69 0.37 19.87 7.65
CA ASN A 69 0.33 20.36 9.02
C ASN A 69 0.77 19.32 10.07
N GLY A 70 1.00 18.06 9.66
CA GLY A 70 1.40 16.96 10.55
C GLY A 70 0.28 16.43 11.43
N GLN A 71 -0.98 16.80 11.18
CA GLN A 71 -2.13 16.34 11.94
C GLN A 71 -2.45 14.88 11.59
N VAL A 72 -2.73 14.07 12.60
CA VAL A 72 -3.24 12.71 12.41
C VAL A 72 -4.69 12.81 11.97
N LEU A 73 -4.97 12.42 10.72
CA LEU A 73 -6.32 12.37 10.14
C LEU A 73 -7.09 11.17 10.67
N TRP A 74 -6.45 10.01 10.67
CA TRP A 74 -7.00 8.76 11.17
C TRP A 74 -5.90 7.90 11.80
N SER A 75 -6.31 7.00 12.69
CA SER A 75 -5.38 6.05 13.27
C SER A 75 -6.09 4.76 13.64
N CYS A 76 -5.49 3.64 13.27
CA CYS A 76 -6.10 2.32 13.40
C CYS A 76 -5.13 1.33 14.02
N MET A 77 -5.61 0.50 14.95
CA MET A 77 -4.82 -0.58 15.53
C MET A 77 -4.86 -1.80 14.60
N LEU A 78 -3.75 -2.52 14.46
CA LEU A 78 -3.72 -3.80 13.76
C LEU A 78 -4.20 -4.89 14.71
N SER A 79 -5.20 -5.66 14.29
CA SER A 79 -5.65 -6.85 15.02
C SER A 79 -4.54 -7.90 15.03
N LEU A 80 -4.34 -8.57 16.16
CA LEU A 80 -3.45 -9.74 16.25
C LEU A 80 -4.12 -11.04 15.80
N GLY A 81 -5.42 -11.01 15.48
CA GLY A 81 -6.17 -12.20 15.10
C GLY A 81 -6.04 -13.33 16.12
N TRP A 82 -5.64 -14.52 15.66
CA TRP A 82 -5.46 -15.69 16.51
C TRP A 82 -4.25 -15.58 17.45
N ALA A 83 -3.22 -14.81 17.08
CA ALA A 83 -1.99 -14.65 17.87
C ALA A 83 -2.25 -14.01 19.24
N VAL A 84 -3.35 -13.27 19.40
CA VAL A 84 -3.76 -12.70 20.70
C VAL A 84 -3.96 -13.78 21.78
N LYS A 85 -4.37 -14.99 21.37
CA LYS A 85 -4.68 -16.10 22.30
C LYS A 85 -3.44 -16.75 22.88
N VAL A 86 -2.33 -16.70 22.15
CA VAL A 86 -1.08 -17.38 22.49
C VAL A 86 0.02 -16.43 22.96
N GLY A 87 -0.22 -15.12 22.88
CA GLY A 87 0.85 -14.14 22.98
C GLY A 87 1.61 -14.07 21.66
N GLY A 88 1.62 -12.91 21.05
CA GLY A 88 2.29 -12.74 19.77
C GLY A 88 2.49 -11.28 19.43
N THR A 89 3.43 -11.04 18.52
CA THR A 89 3.80 -9.71 18.04
C THR A 89 3.59 -9.62 16.53
N ILE A 90 3.44 -8.40 16.01
CA ILE A 90 3.35 -8.13 14.59
C ILE A 90 4.69 -7.54 14.16
N ILE A 91 5.31 -8.17 13.18
CA ILE A 91 6.50 -7.66 12.51
C ILE A 91 6.06 -7.04 11.20
N LEU A 92 6.40 -5.77 10.99
CA LEU A 92 6.14 -5.08 9.73
C LEU A 92 7.18 -5.51 8.70
N ILE A 93 6.73 -5.92 7.51
CA ILE A 93 7.63 -6.39 6.44
C ILE A 93 7.75 -5.32 5.36
N LYS A 94 6.63 -4.97 4.72
CA LYS A 94 6.63 -4.04 3.58
C LYS A 94 5.23 -3.44 3.39
N MET A 95 5.19 -2.22 2.86
CA MET A 95 3.96 -1.56 2.45
C MET A 95 4.00 -1.32 0.95
N PHE A 96 2.91 -1.66 0.27
CA PHE A 96 2.71 -1.39 -1.14
C PHE A 96 1.56 -0.40 -1.32
N ILE A 97 1.72 0.50 -2.29
CA ILE A 97 0.62 1.33 -2.77
C ILE A 97 -0.05 0.53 -3.88
N THR A 98 -1.34 0.26 -3.72
CA THR A 98 -2.17 -0.40 -4.72
C THR A 98 -3.02 0.68 -5.42
N TRP A 99 -4.07 1.12 -4.76
CA TRP A 99 -4.86 2.29 -5.16
C TRP A 99 -4.04 3.60 -5.21
N THR A 100 -4.13 4.44 -6.25
CA THR A 100 -3.79 5.86 -6.19
C THR A 100 -5.06 6.73 -6.26
N VAL A 101 -4.90 8.05 -6.07
CA VAL A 101 -6.02 9.00 -6.20
C VAL A 101 -6.58 9.09 -7.62
N SER A 102 -5.86 8.58 -8.63
CA SER A 102 -6.34 8.54 -10.02
C SER A 102 -7.27 7.36 -10.28
N ASP A 103 -7.28 6.38 -9.38
CA ASP A 103 -8.11 5.18 -9.51
C ASP A 103 -9.52 5.44 -8.97
N PRO A 104 -10.56 4.82 -9.56
CA PRO A 104 -11.96 5.10 -9.22
C PRO A 104 -12.31 4.76 -7.77
N GLU A 105 -11.62 3.80 -7.17
CA GLU A 105 -11.81 3.36 -5.78
C GLU A 105 -11.00 4.19 -4.76
N GLY A 106 -10.15 5.09 -5.24
CA GLY A 106 -9.28 5.94 -4.44
C GLY A 106 -7.98 5.26 -3.98
N PRO A 107 -7.17 5.95 -3.16
CA PRO A 107 -5.85 5.49 -2.79
C PRO A 107 -5.90 4.39 -1.73
N HIS A 108 -5.28 3.24 -2.01
CA HIS A 108 -5.30 2.05 -1.17
C HIS A 108 -3.87 1.57 -0.97
N ILE A 109 -3.62 0.98 0.19
CA ILE A 109 -2.33 0.40 0.53
C ILE A 109 -2.50 -1.01 1.07
N VAL A 110 -1.53 -1.87 0.78
CA VAL A 110 -1.43 -3.19 1.38
C VAL A 110 -0.20 -3.23 2.26
N LEU A 111 -0.43 -3.37 3.56
CA LEU A 111 0.63 -3.59 4.55
C LEU A 111 0.80 -5.08 4.76
N VAL A 112 2.01 -5.57 4.47
CA VAL A 112 2.43 -6.95 4.70
C VAL A 112 3.14 -7.03 6.03
N THR A 113 2.69 -7.96 6.86
CA THR A 113 3.19 -8.20 8.20
C THR A 113 3.37 -9.69 8.45
N GLN A 114 4.08 -10.03 9.53
CA GLN A 114 4.12 -11.39 10.07
C GLN A 114 3.65 -11.38 11.52
N TYR A 115 2.78 -12.31 11.87
CA TYR A 115 2.50 -12.67 13.24
C TYR A 115 3.60 -13.60 13.73
N TRP A 116 4.25 -13.21 14.80
CA TRP A 116 5.22 -14.05 15.51
C TRP A 116 4.62 -14.40 16.85
N ALA A 117 4.10 -15.63 16.95
CA ALA A 117 3.52 -16.14 18.19
C ALA A 117 4.61 -16.70 19.12
N ASP A 118 4.38 -16.64 20.42
CA ASP A 118 5.31 -17.11 21.46
C ASP A 118 5.58 -18.63 21.36
N ASN A 119 4.70 -19.37 20.67
CA ASN A 119 4.87 -20.79 20.36
C ASN A 119 5.69 -21.06 19.09
N SER A 120 6.41 -20.06 18.57
CA SER A 120 7.25 -20.09 17.36
C SER A 120 6.52 -20.21 16.03
N LEU A 121 5.18 -20.26 16.02
CA LEU A 121 4.43 -20.21 14.77
C LEU A 121 4.50 -18.81 14.17
N VAL A 122 4.74 -18.77 12.85
CA VAL A 122 4.79 -17.54 12.06
C VAL A 122 3.75 -17.64 10.97
N ASP A 123 2.91 -16.61 10.85
CA ASP A 123 1.97 -16.46 9.73
C ASP A 123 2.17 -15.10 9.07
N THR A 124 2.07 -15.03 7.75
CA THR A 124 2.10 -13.77 7.01
C THR A 124 0.68 -13.23 6.84
N VAL A 125 0.50 -11.98 7.24
CA VAL A 125 -0.81 -11.31 7.28
C VAL A 125 -0.78 -10.00 6.53
N LEU A 126 -1.82 -9.79 5.73
CA LEU A 126 -2.04 -8.60 4.92
C LEU A 126 -3.14 -7.73 5.51
N PHE A 127 -2.89 -6.43 5.58
CA PHE A 127 -3.91 -5.41 5.87
C PHE A 127 -4.10 -4.55 4.63
N HIS A 128 -5.30 -4.60 4.03
CA HIS A 128 -5.66 -3.77 2.89
C HIS A 128 -6.47 -2.58 3.40
N VAL A 129 -5.87 -1.40 3.30
CA VAL A 129 -6.37 -0.19 3.95
C VAL A 129 -6.63 0.89 2.91
N ASN A 130 -7.79 1.54 3.01
CA ASN A 130 -8.05 2.78 2.29
C ASN A 130 -7.17 3.88 2.91
N ALA A 131 -6.22 4.42 2.14
CA ALA A 131 -5.25 5.38 2.65
C ALA A 131 -5.87 6.73 3.03
N LEU A 132 -7.06 7.04 2.51
CA LEU A 132 -7.77 8.29 2.80
C LEU A 132 -8.49 8.21 4.15
N MET A 133 -9.17 7.10 4.42
CA MET A 133 -10.06 6.95 5.58
C MET A 133 -9.47 6.11 6.72
N GLY A 134 -8.50 5.24 6.41
CA GLY A 134 -7.93 4.29 7.36
C GLY A 134 -8.74 3.00 7.52
N ASP A 135 -9.80 2.81 6.72
CA ASP A 135 -10.71 1.67 6.81
C ASP A 135 -10.19 0.43 6.07
N ASN A 136 -10.65 -0.74 6.51
CA ASN A 136 -10.33 -2.00 5.82
C ASN A 136 -11.16 -2.14 4.55
N VAL A 137 -10.48 -2.22 3.40
CA VAL A 137 -11.12 -2.31 2.07
C VAL A 137 -11.93 -3.60 1.92
N ARG A 138 -11.51 -4.67 2.60
CA ARG A 138 -12.16 -5.98 2.50
C ARG A 138 -13.32 -6.17 3.48
N GLU A 139 -13.60 -5.20 4.34
CA GLU A 139 -14.64 -5.37 5.34
C GLU A 139 -16.03 -5.16 4.73
N GLU A 140 -16.84 -6.22 4.77
CA GLU A 140 -18.20 -6.22 4.21
C GLU A 140 -19.17 -5.29 4.94
N ASN A 141 -18.80 -4.76 6.12
CA ASN A 141 -19.63 -3.85 6.90
C ASN A 141 -18.86 -2.59 7.34
N PRO A 142 -18.93 -1.50 6.55
CA PRO A 142 -18.24 -0.25 6.84
C PRO A 142 -18.85 0.55 8.03
N PHE A 143 -19.99 0.11 8.57
CA PHE A 143 -20.75 0.87 9.58
C PHE A 143 -20.48 0.45 11.03
N ILE A 144 -19.58 -0.50 11.27
CA ILE A 144 -19.15 -0.87 12.62
C ILE A 144 -17.71 -0.40 12.79
N PRO A 145 -17.47 0.71 13.52
CA PRO A 145 -16.12 1.11 13.87
C PRO A 145 -15.50 -0.01 14.70
N ARG A 146 -14.61 -0.81 14.08
CA ARG A 146 -13.82 -1.77 14.84
C ARG A 146 -12.63 -1.03 15.41
N ALA A 147 -12.39 -1.26 16.70
CA ALA A 147 -11.21 -0.74 17.38
C ALA A 147 -9.88 -1.24 16.75
N ALA A 148 -9.93 -2.28 15.90
CA ALA A 148 -8.76 -2.83 15.22
C ALA A 148 -9.09 -3.32 13.79
N LEU A 149 -8.17 -3.05 12.86
CA LEU A 149 -8.17 -3.55 11.48
C LEU A 149 -7.93 -5.06 11.47
N GLN A 150 -8.80 -5.80 10.82
CA GLN A 150 -8.66 -7.25 10.67
C GLN A 150 -7.74 -7.59 9.49
N GLY A 151 -6.68 -8.34 9.76
CA GLY A 151 -5.77 -8.83 8.73
C GLY A 151 -6.27 -10.11 8.07
N LEU A 152 -5.85 -10.32 6.81
CA LEU A 152 -6.01 -11.54 6.04
C LEU A 152 -4.76 -12.41 6.18
N ASN A 153 -4.93 -13.65 6.62
CA ASN A 153 -3.85 -14.64 6.58
C ASN A 153 -3.60 -15.04 5.12
N ALA A 154 -2.46 -14.62 4.57
CA ALA A 154 -2.12 -14.83 3.16
C ALA A 154 -1.18 -16.02 2.95
N VAL A 155 -0.24 -16.23 3.87
CA VAL A 155 0.71 -17.34 3.84
C VAL A 155 0.81 -17.93 5.24
N ILE A 156 0.70 -19.26 5.33
CA ILE A 156 1.04 -20.01 6.55
C ILE A 156 2.55 -20.18 6.53
N GLY A 157 3.25 -19.66 7.53
CA GLY A 157 4.71 -19.68 7.59
C GLY A 157 5.39 -18.33 7.34
N PRO A 158 6.73 -18.29 7.51
CA PRO A 158 7.54 -17.11 7.28
C PRO A 158 7.68 -16.80 5.79
N LEU A 159 7.66 -15.51 5.49
CA LEU A 159 7.90 -14.96 4.16
C LEU A 159 9.40 -14.92 3.85
N VAL A 160 9.78 -15.40 2.66
CA VAL A 160 11.15 -15.35 2.13
C VAL A 160 11.38 -14.05 1.36
N ASP A 161 10.47 -13.71 0.45
CA ASP A 161 10.55 -12.47 -0.33
C ASP A 161 9.16 -11.99 -0.77
N ILE A 162 9.08 -10.71 -1.15
CA ILE A 162 7.85 -10.07 -1.59
C ILE A 162 8.07 -8.89 -2.53
N PHE A 163 7.34 -8.94 -3.64
CA PHE A 163 7.38 -7.93 -4.68
C PHE A 163 6.00 -7.70 -5.29
N MET A 164 5.87 -6.61 -6.03
CA MET A 164 4.65 -6.26 -6.75
C MET A 164 4.94 -6.31 -8.24
N LEU A 165 4.05 -6.93 -9.01
CA LEU A 165 4.17 -6.96 -10.47
C LEU A 165 3.92 -5.56 -11.04
N PRO A 166 4.62 -5.20 -12.14
CA PRO A 166 4.44 -3.91 -12.81
C PRO A 166 3.20 -3.94 -13.70
N ASN A 167 2.03 -4.11 -13.10
CA ASN A 167 0.78 -4.34 -13.82
C ASN A 167 -0.40 -3.52 -13.30
N GLU A 168 -1.51 -3.52 -14.04
CA GLU A 168 -2.69 -2.73 -13.69
C GLU A 168 -3.44 -3.31 -12.48
N ASN A 169 -3.40 -4.63 -12.30
CA ASN A 169 -4.06 -5.31 -11.17
C ASN A 169 -3.24 -5.29 -9.88
N GLN A 170 -2.03 -4.73 -9.92
CA GLN A 170 -1.15 -4.46 -8.77
C GLN A 170 -0.97 -5.68 -7.88
N ILE A 171 -0.59 -6.77 -8.54
CA ILE A 171 -0.49 -8.09 -7.92
C ILE A 171 0.75 -8.13 -7.04
N ILE A 172 0.55 -8.43 -5.77
CA ILE A 172 1.63 -8.68 -4.82
C ILE A 172 1.91 -10.17 -4.81
N VAL A 173 3.17 -10.53 -5.08
CA VAL A 173 3.67 -11.89 -5.06
C VAL A 173 4.48 -12.10 -3.78
N MET A 174 4.12 -13.12 -3.02
CA MET A 174 4.74 -13.51 -1.76
C MET A 174 5.36 -14.88 -1.91
N LEU A 175 6.63 -15.04 -1.52
CA LEU A 175 7.29 -16.34 -1.49
C LEU A 175 7.31 -16.89 -0.07
N ASN A 176 6.73 -18.07 0.14
CA ASN A 176 6.78 -18.75 1.42
C ASN A 176 8.13 -19.46 1.66
N GLU A 177 8.26 -20.14 2.79
CA GLU A 177 9.47 -20.88 3.18
C GLU A 177 9.83 -22.03 2.22
N TYR A 178 8.87 -22.50 1.42
CA TYR A 178 9.05 -23.52 0.38
C TYR A 178 9.29 -22.90 -1.01
N LEU A 179 9.54 -21.59 -1.06
CA LEU A 179 9.69 -20.81 -2.29
C LEU A 179 8.47 -20.89 -3.23
N GLN A 180 7.30 -21.19 -2.68
CA GLN A 180 6.04 -21.19 -3.42
C GLN A 180 5.50 -19.77 -3.49
N ALA A 181 5.06 -19.36 -4.67
CA ALA A 181 4.40 -18.08 -4.90
C ALA A 181 2.95 -18.13 -4.41
N CYS A 182 2.59 -17.17 -3.56
CA CYS A 182 1.23 -16.85 -3.16
C CYS A 182 0.88 -15.45 -3.68
N LEU A 183 -0.30 -15.30 -4.28
CA LEU A 183 -0.71 -14.06 -4.92
C LEU A 183 -1.69 -13.28 -4.04
N TYR A 184 -1.61 -11.96 -4.13
CA TYR A 184 -2.64 -11.07 -3.61
C TYR A 184 -2.97 -9.99 -4.66
N PRO A 185 -4.25 -9.79 -5.03
CA PRO A 185 -5.39 -10.61 -4.63
C PRO A 185 -5.36 -12.00 -5.27
N ASP A 186 -5.73 -13.04 -4.51
CA ASP A 186 -5.86 -14.41 -5.03
C ASP A 186 -7.16 -14.55 -5.83
N THR A 187 -7.07 -14.28 -7.13
CA THR A 187 -8.20 -14.38 -8.08
C THR A 187 -7.73 -15.04 -9.38
N PRO A 188 -8.64 -15.69 -10.14
CA PRO A 188 -8.28 -16.29 -11.43
C PRO A 188 -7.69 -15.28 -12.43
N SER A 189 -8.12 -14.02 -12.37
CA SER A 189 -7.57 -12.95 -13.22
C SER A 189 -6.13 -12.62 -12.84
N ALA A 190 -5.85 -12.48 -11.53
CA ALA A 190 -4.50 -12.24 -11.05
C ALA A 190 -3.57 -13.41 -11.37
N GLN A 191 -4.06 -14.64 -11.22
CA GLN A 191 -3.33 -15.85 -11.59
C GLN A 191 -2.94 -15.83 -13.07
N ALA A 192 -3.90 -15.66 -13.98
CA ALA A 192 -3.64 -15.66 -15.42
C ALA A 192 -2.62 -14.57 -15.84
N GLU A 193 -2.67 -13.41 -15.19
CA GLU A 193 -1.73 -12.34 -15.46
C GLU A 193 -0.34 -12.63 -14.90
N PHE A 194 -0.24 -13.16 -13.67
CA PHE A 194 1.02 -13.61 -13.10
C PHE A 194 1.70 -14.63 -14.02
N GLU A 195 0.95 -15.60 -14.57
CA GLU A 195 1.46 -16.61 -15.51
C GLU A 195 2.11 -16.01 -16.76
N SER A 196 1.62 -14.86 -17.23
CA SER A 196 2.22 -14.14 -18.35
C SER A 196 3.61 -13.55 -18.02
N PHE A 197 3.89 -13.29 -16.74
CA PHE A 197 5.15 -12.75 -16.25
C PHE A 197 6.12 -13.81 -15.72
N VAL A 198 5.64 -15.01 -15.34
CA VAL A 198 6.43 -16.05 -14.63
C VAL A 198 7.83 -16.23 -15.21
N LEU A 199 7.94 -16.41 -16.53
CA LEU A 199 9.24 -16.66 -17.18
C LEU A 199 10.19 -15.45 -17.19
N SER A 200 9.70 -14.25 -16.93
CA SER A 200 10.49 -13.00 -16.86
C SER A 200 10.91 -12.64 -15.42
N ILE A 201 10.43 -13.37 -14.43
CA ILE A 201 10.72 -13.09 -13.01
C ILE A 201 11.99 -13.83 -12.61
N HIS A 202 13.03 -13.04 -12.32
CA HIS A 202 14.29 -13.49 -11.72
C HIS A 202 14.41 -12.95 -10.30
N LEU A 203 14.77 -13.81 -9.36
CA LEU A 203 14.80 -13.53 -7.94
C LEU A 203 16.21 -13.76 -7.39
N ALA A 204 16.84 -12.68 -6.93
CA ALA A 204 18.14 -12.75 -6.28
C ALA A 204 17.96 -13.04 -4.78
N LEU A 205 17.92 -14.32 -4.41
CA LEU A 205 17.72 -14.75 -3.02
C LEU A 205 19.06 -14.95 -2.30
N LEU A 206 19.13 -14.45 -1.07
CA LEU A 206 20.32 -14.58 -0.22
C LEU A 206 20.23 -15.85 0.64
N ASN A 207 21.21 -16.74 0.51
CA ASN A 207 21.37 -17.91 1.37
C ASN A 207 22.79 -17.97 1.93
N GLN A 208 22.94 -17.95 3.26
CA GLN A 208 24.24 -18.07 3.96
C GLN A 208 25.37 -17.17 3.38
N ARG A 209 25.01 -15.92 3.01
CA ARG A 209 25.89 -14.90 2.38
C ARG A 209 26.19 -15.08 0.89
N GLN A 210 25.60 -16.07 0.23
CA GLN A 210 25.66 -16.23 -1.23
C GLN A 210 24.34 -15.76 -1.84
N ILE A 211 24.42 -15.09 -2.99
CA ILE A 211 23.25 -14.68 -3.76
C ILE A 211 23.06 -15.72 -4.86
N PHE A 212 21.88 -16.31 -4.92
CA PHE A 212 21.48 -17.27 -5.93
C PHE A 212 20.37 -16.64 -6.78
N ASP A 213 20.52 -16.73 -8.10
CA ASP A 213 19.42 -16.43 -9.00
C ASP A 213 18.41 -17.56 -8.94
N HIS A 214 17.14 -17.22 -8.95
CA HIS A 214 16.04 -18.17 -9.04
C HIS A 214 15.06 -17.69 -10.10
N GLN A 215 14.45 -18.64 -10.79
CA GLN A 215 13.35 -18.40 -11.71
C GLN A 215 12.12 -19.13 -11.23
N LEU A 216 10.95 -18.50 -11.38
CA LEU A 216 9.68 -19.15 -11.06
C LEU A 216 9.29 -20.11 -12.18
N ASP A 217 8.89 -21.32 -11.81
CA ASP A 217 8.31 -22.30 -12.73
C ASP A 217 7.18 -23.10 -12.06
N LEU A 218 6.31 -23.68 -12.88
CA LEU A 218 5.21 -24.50 -12.40
C LEU A 218 5.74 -25.84 -11.88
N ASN A 219 5.49 -26.14 -10.61
CA ASN A 219 5.83 -27.44 -10.06
C ASN A 219 4.82 -28.50 -10.53
N LEU A 220 5.22 -29.32 -11.49
CA LEU A 220 4.40 -30.39 -12.07
C LEU A 220 4.02 -31.50 -11.08
N GLU A 221 4.75 -31.65 -9.96
CA GLU A 221 4.41 -32.65 -8.93
C GLU A 221 3.31 -32.14 -8.01
N LEU A 222 3.27 -30.82 -7.77
CA LEU A 222 2.26 -30.18 -6.91
C LEU A 222 1.09 -29.58 -7.71
N TYR A 223 1.16 -29.58 -9.04
CA TYR A 223 0.15 -29.18 -10.05
C TYR A 223 -0.53 -27.81 -9.89
N GLN A 224 -0.27 -27.08 -8.81
CA GLN A 224 -1.01 -25.85 -8.44
C GLN A 224 -0.11 -24.72 -7.96
N PHE A 225 1.18 -24.97 -7.74
CA PHE A 225 2.08 -23.97 -7.16
C PHE A 225 3.23 -23.64 -8.10
N TYR A 226 3.47 -22.35 -8.26
CA TYR A 226 4.70 -21.84 -8.86
C TYR A 226 5.78 -21.81 -7.79
N VAL A 227 6.94 -22.38 -8.08
CA VAL A 227 8.05 -22.52 -7.15
C VAL A 227 9.27 -21.85 -7.76
N ALA A 228 10.04 -21.14 -6.94
CA ALA A 228 11.30 -20.55 -7.37
C ALA A 228 12.40 -21.63 -7.36
N TYR A 229 12.96 -21.92 -8.52
CA TYR A 229 14.07 -22.87 -8.70
C TYR A 229 15.36 -22.11 -8.95
N PRO A 230 16.50 -22.56 -8.38
CA PRO A 230 17.79 -21.96 -8.66
C PRO A 230 18.17 -22.14 -10.13
N THR A 231 18.71 -21.08 -10.75
CA THR A 231 19.16 -21.04 -12.16
C THR A 231 20.68 -21.10 -12.32
#